data_AF-A0A377WP65-F1
#
_entry.id   AF-A0A377WP65-F1
#
_cell.length_a   1.000
_cell.length_b   1.000
_cell.length_c   1.000
_cell.angle_alpha   90.00
_cell.angle_beta   90.00
_cell.angle_gamma   90.00
#
_symmetry.space_group_name_H-M   'P 1'
#
loop_
_entity.id
_entity.type
_entity.pdbx_description
1 polymer ?
#
loop_
_entity_poly.entity_id
_entity_poly.type
_entity_poly.pdbx_seq_one_letter_code
_entity_poly.pdbx_strand_id
1 'polypeptide(L)'
;MPYDLLSADDAEASFAVRSSATAEDMPDASFAGQQETFLNVQGFDAVLVAVKHVFASLFNDRAISYRVHQGYDHRGVALSAGVQRMVRSDLASSGVMFSIDTESGFDQVVFITSAWGLGEMVVQGAVNPDEFYVHNRRWPLAVRAIVRRTMGVEKDPYGLRADPGAR
;
A
#
# COMPACT_ATOMS: atom_id res chain seq x y z
N MET A 1 6.00 -27.13 -4.09
CA MET A 1 6.34 -26.18 -3.00
C MET A 1 5.36 -25.00 -3.05
N PRO A 2 5.13 -24.22 -1.98
CA PRO A 2 4.18 -23.10 -2.00
C PRO A 2 4.45 -22.05 -3.09
N TYR A 3 5.72 -21.81 -3.41
CA TYR A 3 6.12 -20.91 -4.51
C TYR A 3 5.57 -21.40 -5.87
N ASP A 4 5.75 -22.69 -6.18
CA ASP A 4 5.29 -23.28 -7.45
C ASP A 4 3.77 -23.15 -7.62
N LEU A 5 3.00 -23.19 -6.52
CA LEU A 5 1.55 -22.99 -6.56
C LEU A 5 1.19 -21.53 -6.87
N LEU A 6 1.96 -20.58 -6.35
CA LEU A 6 1.72 -19.15 -6.53
C LEU A 6 2.16 -18.63 -7.91
N SER A 7 3.10 -19.32 -8.57
CA SER A 7 3.60 -18.99 -9.91
C SER A 7 3.15 -19.97 -11.00
N ALA A 8 2.22 -20.90 -10.70
CA ALA A 8 1.87 -22.01 -11.58
C ALA A 8 1.34 -21.56 -12.96
N ASP A 9 0.66 -20.42 -13.00
CA ASP A 9 0.00 -19.85 -14.18
C ASP A 9 0.83 -18.80 -14.91
N ASP A 10 1.96 -18.37 -14.34
CA ASP A 10 2.81 -17.31 -14.90
C ASP A 10 4.26 -17.46 -14.43
N ALA A 11 5.14 -17.83 -15.36
CA ALA A 11 6.57 -17.98 -15.09
C ALA A 11 7.25 -16.65 -14.75
N GLU A 12 6.67 -15.52 -15.17
CA GLU A 12 7.15 -14.17 -14.90
C GLU A 12 6.42 -13.53 -13.71
N ALA A 13 5.65 -14.32 -12.94
CA ALA A 13 4.97 -13.86 -11.76
C ALA A 13 5.94 -13.19 -10.78
N SER A 14 5.59 -11.98 -10.37
CA SER A 14 6.33 -11.23 -9.36
C SER A 14 5.55 -11.13 -8.06
N PHE A 15 6.28 -10.92 -6.97
CA PHE A 15 5.76 -10.96 -5.61
C PHE A 15 6.12 -9.68 -4.85
N ALA A 16 5.18 -9.24 -4.02
CA ALA A 16 5.42 -8.32 -2.93
C ALA A 16 5.77 -9.11 -1.67
N VAL A 17 6.88 -8.77 -1.02
CA VAL A 17 7.26 -9.30 0.29
C VAL A 17 7.16 -8.16 1.29
N ARG A 18 6.21 -8.27 2.21
CA ARG A 18 5.86 -7.23 3.19
C ARG A 18 6.06 -7.74 4.60
N SER A 19 6.68 -6.93 5.44
CA SER A 19 6.71 -7.17 6.88
C SER A 19 5.30 -6.99 7.47
N SER A 20 4.98 -7.80 8.47
CA SER A 20 3.80 -7.67 9.32
C SER A 20 4.20 -7.99 10.75
N ALA A 21 4.20 -6.97 11.62
CA ALA A 21 4.71 -7.09 12.98
C ALA A 21 3.57 -7.17 13.98
N THR A 22 3.71 -8.06 14.96
CA THR A 22 2.73 -8.23 16.05
C THR A 22 2.51 -6.96 16.90
N ALA A 23 3.46 -6.03 16.85
CA ALA A 23 3.38 -4.76 17.59
C ALA A 23 2.64 -3.65 16.83
N GLU A 24 2.21 -3.86 15.59
CA GLU A 24 1.40 -2.90 14.80
C GLU A 24 -0.01 -2.71 15.34
N ASP A 25 -0.50 -3.69 16.11
CA ASP A 25 -1.85 -3.68 16.69
C ASP A 25 -1.89 -3.09 18.11
N MET A 26 -0.76 -2.59 18.64
CA MET A 26 -0.76 -1.95 19.96
C MET A 26 -1.29 -0.51 19.88
N PRO A 27 -2.16 -0.09 20.82
CA PRO A 27 -2.84 1.22 20.76
C PRO A 27 -1.90 2.42 20.60
N ASP A 28 -0.68 2.31 21.12
CA ASP A 28 0.32 3.38 21.14
C ASP A 28 1.46 3.19 20.12
N ALA A 29 1.39 2.15 19.27
CA ALA A 29 2.46 1.81 18.33
C ALA A 29 1.97 1.67 16.89
N SER A 30 1.87 2.80 16.19
CA SER A 30 1.75 2.81 14.74
C SER A 30 3.15 2.74 14.13
N PHE A 31 3.55 1.56 13.66
CA PHE A 31 4.77 1.39 12.84
C PHE A 31 4.55 1.73 11.35
N ALA A 32 3.44 2.40 11.03
CA ALA A 32 3.10 2.80 9.67
C ALA A 32 4.29 3.55 9.02
N GLY A 33 4.75 3.05 7.87
CA GLY A 33 5.82 3.67 7.08
C GLY A 33 7.26 3.40 7.56
N GLN A 34 7.49 2.52 8.53
CA GLN A 34 8.85 2.20 9.03
C GLN A 34 9.35 0.80 8.67
N GLN A 35 8.65 0.10 7.77
CA GLN A 35 8.78 -1.33 7.57
C GLN A 35 9.15 -1.66 6.12
N GLU A 36 10.15 -2.54 5.93
CA GLU A 36 10.69 -2.85 4.61
C GLU A 36 9.69 -3.63 3.77
N THR A 37 9.33 -3.06 2.61
CA THR A 37 8.52 -3.70 1.59
C THR A 37 9.36 -3.85 0.31
N PHE A 38 9.33 -5.05 -0.26
CA PHE A 38 9.97 -5.35 -1.54
C PHE A 38 8.88 -5.64 -2.56
N LEU A 39 8.90 -4.94 -3.69
CA LEU A 39 7.95 -5.12 -4.79
C LEU A 39 8.66 -5.74 -5.99
N ASN A 40 7.88 -6.35 -6.90
CA ASN A 40 8.37 -6.94 -8.14
C ASN A 40 9.48 -8.00 -7.95
N VAL A 41 9.45 -8.76 -6.86
CA VAL A 41 10.43 -9.84 -6.61
C VAL A 41 10.07 -11.07 -7.45
N GLN A 42 10.98 -11.53 -8.30
CA GLN A 42 10.77 -12.68 -9.18
C GLN A 42 11.78 -13.79 -8.87
N GLY A 43 11.32 -15.04 -8.90
CA GLY A 43 12.15 -16.20 -8.62
C GLY A 43 12.17 -16.59 -7.14
N PHE A 44 12.21 -17.90 -6.90
CA PHE A 44 12.16 -18.47 -5.55
C PHE A 44 13.29 -17.96 -4.63
N ASP A 45 14.52 -17.97 -5.14
CA ASP A 45 15.69 -17.54 -4.36
C ASP A 45 15.62 -16.05 -4.00
N ALA A 46 15.15 -15.21 -4.93
CA ALA A 46 14.97 -13.79 -4.66
C ALA A 46 13.89 -13.52 -3.61
N VAL A 47 12.79 -14.28 -3.64
CA VAL A 47 11.76 -14.23 -2.59
C VAL A 47 12.36 -14.62 -1.24
N LEU A 48 13.16 -15.69 -1.17
CA LEU A 48 13.84 -16.09 0.06
C LEU A 48 14.80 -15.01 0.58
N VAL A 49 15.52 -14.32 -0.31
CA VAL A 49 16.40 -13.20 0.07
C VAL A 49 15.57 -12.04 0.62
N ALA A 50 14.49 -11.65 -0.06
CA ALA A 50 13.60 -10.58 0.39
C ALA A 50 12.97 -10.89 1.77
N VAL A 51 12.57 -12.14 2.02
CA VAL A 51 12.08 -12.57 3.35
C VAL A 51 13.15 -12.42 4.44
N LYS A 52 14.41 -12.75 4.13
CA LYS A 52 15.52 -12.54 5.08
C LYS A 52 15.74 -11.07 5.37
N HIS A 53 15.65 -10.19 4.37
CA HIS A 53 15.73 -8.75 4.56
C HIS A 53 14.59 -8.22 5.43
N VAL A 54 13.35 -8.68 5.19
CA VAL A 54 12.21 -8.38 6.07
C VAL A 54 12.52 -8.73 7.52
N PHE A 55 13.03 -9.93 7.81
CA PHE A 55 13.41 -10.29 9.19
C PHE A 55 14.58 -9.49 9.74
N ALA A 56 15.57 -9.16 8.91
CA ALA A 56 16.68 -8.29 9.30
C ALA A 56 16.22 -6.86 9.63
N SER A 57 15.18 -6.35 8.96
CA SER A 57 14.63 -5.00 9.18
C SER A 57 14.15 -4.78 10.61
N LEU A 58 13.77 -5.85 11.33
CA LEU A 58 13.42 -5.79 12.75
C LEU A 58 14.60 -5.28 13.61
N PHE A 59 15.83 -5.44 13.16
CA PHE A 59 17.05 -5.07 13.89
C PHE A 59 17.73 -3.81 13.33
N ASN A 60 17.04 -3.00 12.53
CA ASN A 60 17.58 -1.70 12.13
C ASN A 60 17.59 -0.72 13.31
N ASP A 61 18.42 0.34 13.20
CA ASP A 61 18.63 1.31 14.28
C ASP A 61 17.33 1.98 14.74
N ARG A 62 16.41 2.24 13.80
CA ARG A 62 15.12 2.87 14.10
C ARG A 62 14.22 1.95 14.92
N ALA A 63 14.11 0.68 14.54
CA ALA A 63 13.31 -0.33 15.24
C ALA A 63 13.90 -0.63 16.62
N ILE A 64 15.23 -0.67 16.76
CA ILE A 64 15.88 -0.81 18.07
C ILE A 64 15.59 0.41 18.94
N SER A 65 15.81 1.62 18.43
CA SER A 65 15.57 2.86 19.17
C SER A 65 14.12 2.95 19.63
N TYR A 66 13.15 2.66 18.76
CA TYR A 66 11.73 2.69 19.10
C TYR A 66 11.38 1.73 20.24
N ARG A 67 11.88 0.48 20.20
CA ARG A 67 11.65 -0.49 21.28
C ARG A 67 12.24 -0.05 22.60
N VAL A 68 13.45 0.52 22.58
CA VAL A 68 14.09 1.04 23.80
C VAL A 68 13.26 2.18 24.39
N HIS A 69 12.77 3.10 23.57
CA HIS A 69 11.97 4.25 24.03
C HIS A 69 10.60 3.83 24.59
N GLN A 70 9.99 2.78 24.03
CA GLN A 70 8.71 2.24 24.51
C GLN A 70 8.87 1.23 25.66
N GLY A 71 10.10 0.86 26.04
CA GLY A 71 10.37 -0.09 27.12
C GLY A 71 10.01 -1.56 26.79
N TYR A 72 9.89 -1.91 25.50
CA TYR A 72 9.60 -3.29 25.09
C TYR A 72 10.85 -4.18 25.21
N ASP A 73 10.68 -5.40 25.73
CA ASP A 73 11.75 -6.41 25.69
C ASP A 73 12.06 -6.78 24.23
N HIS A 74 13.34 -6.67 23.86
CA HIS A 74 13.84 -6.98 22.53
C HIS A 74 13.49 -8.41 22.06
N ARG A 75 13.21 -9.33 22.99
CA ARG A 75 12.85 -10.72 22.71
C ARG A 75 11.36 -10.96 22.45
N GLY A 76 10.50 -9.97 22.69
CA GLY A 76 9.04 -10.12 22.63
C GLY A 76 8.40 -9.78 21.28
N VAL A 77 9.15 -9.20 20.33
CA VAL A 77 8.57 -8.74 19.05
C VAL A 77 8.75 -9.81 17.98
N ALA A 78 7.64 -10.42 17.56
CA ALA A 78 7.60 -11.32 16.42
C ALA A 78 7.22 -10.57 15.15
N LEU A 79 7.91 -10.89 14.06
CA LEU A 79 7.64 -10.38 12.72
C LEU A 79 7.29 -11.56 11.81
N SER A 80 6.26 -11.38 10.98
CA SER A 80 5.91 -12.25 9.88
C SER A 80 6.26 -11.59 8.55
N ALA A 81 6.59 -12.38 7.53
CA ALA A 81 6.81 -11.90 6.17
C ALA A 81 5.66 -12.40 5.27
N GLY A 82 4.77 -11.49 4.86
CA GLY A 82 3.70 -11.77 3.92
C GLY A 82 4.23 -11.76 2.49
N VAL A 83 4.05 -12.86 1.76
CA VAL A 83 4.37 -12.97 0.34
C VAL A 83 3.07 -12.96 -0.45
N GLN A 84 2.86 -11.91 -1.25
CA GLN A 84 1.66 -11.73 -2.04
C GLN A 84 2.02 -11.57 -3.52
N ARG A 85 1.30 -12.23 -4.42
CA ARG A 85 1.48 -12.00 -5.86
C ARG A 85 1.14 -10.56 -6.21
N MET A 86 1.98 -9.94 -7.05
CA MET A 86 1.77 -8.58 -7.52
C MET A 86 0.55 -8.52 -8.44
N VAL A 87 -0.29 -7.51 -8.24
CA VAL A 87 -1.30 -7.11 -9.22
C VAL A 87 -0.62 -6.19 -10.23
N ARG A 88 -0.97 -6.30 -11.52
CA ARG A 88 -0.40 -5.50 -12.61
C ARG A 88 -0.90 -4.04 -12.64
N SER A 89 -0.84 -3.37 -11.49
CA SER A 89 -1.18 -1.94 -11.39
C SER A 89 -0.14 -1.05 -12.06
N ASP A 90 1.04 -1.57 -12.39
CA ASP A 90 2.02 -0.93 -13.29
C ASP A 90 1.42 -0.58 -14.66
N LEU A 91 0.40 -1.33 -15.11
CA LEU A 91 -0.33 -1.10 -16.37
C LEU A 91 -1.68 -0.40 -16.15
N ALA A 92 -2.01 -0.04 -14.90
CA ALA A 92 -3.32 0.47 -14.51
C ALA A 92 -3.18 1.51 -13.38
N SER A 93 -4.21 1.65 -12.55
CA SER A 93 -4.18 2.50 -11.36
C SER A 93 -4.19 1.72 -10.06
N SER A 94 -3.78 2.38 -9.00
CA SER A 94 -3.86 1.91 -7.62
C SER A 94 -3.97 3.10 -6.66
N GLY A 95 -4.31 2.85 -5.40
CA GLY A 95 -4.38 3.93 -4.40
C GLY A 95 -4.90 3.44 -3.06
N VAL A 96 -5.35 4.38 -2.23
CA VAL A 96 -5.75 4.14 -0.83
C VAL A 96 -7.21 4.56 -0.65
N MET A 97 -7.95 3.80 0.14
CA MET A 97 -9.33 4.10 0.50
C MET A 97 -9.49 4.17 2.01
N PHE A 98 -10.23 5.17 2.46
CA PHE A 98 -10.73 5.32 3.82
C PHE A 98 -12.26 5.25 3.82
N SER A 99 -12.84 4.52 4.76
CA SER A 99 -14.30 4.38 4.88
C SER A 99 -14.99 5.59 5.55
N ILE A 100 -14.22 6.63 5.86
CA ILE A 100 -14.65 7.90 6.44
C ILE A 100 -13.83 9.03 5.79
N ASP A 101 -14.31 10.27 5.89
CA ASP A 101 -13.46 11.44 5.68
C ASP A 101 -12.46 11.57 6.84
N THR A 102 -11.17 11.47 6.53
CA THR A 102 -10.09 11.53 7.54
C THR A 102 -9.81 12.94 8.06
N GLU A 103 -10.22 13.99 7.34
CA GLU A 103 -10.02 15.38 7.78
C GLU A 103 -11.10 15.80 8.79
N SER A 104 -12.36 15.51 8.49
CA SER A 104 -13.50 15.93 9.33
C SER A 104 -14.04 14.85 10.26
N GLY A 105 -13.72 13.57 10.01
CA GLY A 105 -14.32 12.42 10.70
C GLY A 105 -15.72 12.05 10.21
N PHE A 106 -16.23 12.66 9.13
CA PHE A 106 -17.56 12.38 8.60
C PHE A 106 -17.65 10.98 8.00
N ASP A 107 -18.51 10.14 8.57
CA ASP A 107 -18.57 8.69 8.30
C ASP A 107 -19.55 8.27 7.19
N GLN A 108 -20.27 9.23 6.61
CA GLN A 108 -21.23 8.97 5.53
C GLN A 108 -20.58 8.98 4.14
N VAL A 109 -19.26 9.16 4.07
CA VAL A 109 -18.49 9.18 2.84
C VAL A 109 -17.31 8.22 2.91
N VAL A 110 -16.96 7.66 1.77
CA VAL A 110 -15.74 6.90 1.51
C VAL A 110 -14.81 7.83 0.74
N PHE A 111 -13.60 8.03 1.26
CA PHE A 111 -12.55 8.80 0.60
C PHE A 111 -11.62 7.85 -0.15
N ILE A 112 -11.46 8.04 -1.45
CA ILE A 112 -10.63 7.20 -2.32
C ILE A 112 -9.59 8.09 -2.99
N THR A 113 -8.33 7.69 -2.89
CA THR A 113 -7.23 8.24 -3.68
C THR A 113 -6.83 7.24 -4.77
N SER A 114 -6.39 7.71 -5.93
CA SER A 114 -5.94 6.86 -7.04
C SER A 114 -4.85 7.56 -7.85
N ALA A 115 -3.82 6.82 -8.24
CA ALA A 115 -2.82 7.25 -9.21
C ALA A 115 -2.47 6.09 -10.17
N TRP A 116 -1.92 6.41 -11.34
CA TRP A 116 -1.37 5.40 -12.24
C TRP A 116 -0.10 4.76 -11.65
N GLY A 117 0.07 3.46 -11.87
CA GLY A 117 1.23 2.71 -11.42
C GLY A 117 1.06 2.00 -10.07
N LEU A 118 2.16 1.82 -9.35
CA LEU A 118 2.20 1.08 -8.08
C LEU A 118 1.69 1.93 -6.91
N GLY A 119 0.88 1.31 -6.05
CA GLY A 119 0.20 2.01 -4.95
C GLY A 119 1.15 2.57 -3.90
N GLU A 120 2.36 2.02 -3.84
CA GLU A 120 3.45 2.51 -3.00
C GLU A 120 3.71 4.00 -3.23
N MET A 121 3.60 4.49 -4.47
CA MET A 121 3.82 5.90 -4.79
C MET A 121 2.80 6.81 -4.09
N VAL A 122 1.56 6.35 -3.98
CA VAL A 122 0.49 7.08 -3.27
C VAL A 122 0.73 7.03 -1.76
N VAL A 123 1.08 5.86 -1.22
CA VAL A 123 1.34 5.67 0.22
C VAL A 123 2.52 6.51 0.71
N GLN A 124 3.57 6.65 -0.11
CA GLN A 124 4.75 7.47 0.20
C GLN A 124 4.53 8.97 -0.04
N GLY A 125 3.37 9.39 -0.56
CA GLY A 125 3.11 10.78 -0.94
C GLY A 125 4.03 11.28 -2.07
N ALA A 126 4.57 10.37 -2.89
CA ALA A 126 5.51 10.69 -3.97
C ALA A 126 4.80 11.20 -5.24
N VAL A 127 3.48 11.03 -5.32
CA VAL A 127 2.63 11.51 -6.41
C VAL A 127 1.44 12.28 -5.85
N ASN A 128 0.86 13.18 -6.65
CA ASN A 128 -0.39 13.83 -6.32
C ASN A 128 -1.56 13.02 -6.92
N PRO A 129 -2.29 12.21 -6.14
CA PRO A 129 -3.31 11.32 -6.66
C PRO A 129 -4.60 12.07 -7.03
N ASP A 130 -5.44 11.42 -7.82
CA ASP A 130 -6.86 11.76 -7.92
C ASP A 130 -7.56 11.46 -6.60
N GLU A 131 -8.53 12.29 -6.24
CA GLU A 131 -9.31 12.20 -5.01
C GLU A 131 -10.80 12.11 -5.32
N PHE A 132 -11.49 11.17 -4.67
CA PHE A 132 -12.91 10.94 -4.83
C PHE A 132 -13.57 10.79 -3.46
N TYR A 133 -14.64 11.54 -3.24
CA TYR A 133 -15.55 11.34 -2.12
C TYR A 133 -16.80 10.65 -2.62
N VAL A 134 -17.11 9.48 -2.07
CA VAL A 134 -18.23 8.62 -2.49
C VAL A 134 -19.19 8.44 -1.33
N HIS A 135 -20.49 8.58 -1.56
CA HIS A 135 -21.47 8.41 -0.50
C HIS A 135 -21.58 6.92 -0.07
N ASN A 136 -21.47 6.62 1.23
CA ASN A 136 -21.34 5.25 1.78
C ASN A 136 -22.65 4.42 1.74
N ARG A 137 -23.83 5.05 1.68
CA ARG A 137 -25.10 4.29 1.60
C ARG A 137 -25.17 3.40 0.35
N ARG A 138 -25.74 2.20 0.50
CA ARG A 138 -26.15 1.33 -0.62
C ARG A 138 -27.27 2.00 -1.41
N TRP A 139 -26.91 2.77 -2.43
CA TRP A 139 -27.86 3.19 -3.45
C TRP A 139 -28.01 2.04 -4.48
N PRO A 140 -29.19 1.90 -5.12
CA PRO A 140 -29.27 1.10 -6.34
C PRO A 140 -28.20 1.59 -7.32
N LEU A 141 -27.51 0.67 -8.00
CA LEU A 141 -26.40 0.89 -8.94
C LEU A 141 -26.61 1.96 -10.04
N ALA A 142 -27.78 2.59 -10.09
CA ALA A 142 -28.21 3.55 -11.10
C ALA A 142 -27.96 5.03 -10.75
N VAL A 143 -27.39 5.37 -9.58
CA VAL A 143 -27.20 6.78 -9.16
C VAL A 143 -25.72 7.13 -9.03
N ARG A 144 -25.34 8.33 -9.50
CA ARG A 144 -23.98 8.87 -9.37
C ARG A 144 -23.63 9.01 -7.88
N ALA A 145 -22.74 8.15 -7.39
CA ALA A 145 -22.35 8.09 -5.98
C ALA A 145 -21.19 9.05 -5.62
N ILE A 146 -20.53 9.65 -6.62
CA ILE A 146 -19.41 10.60 -6.41
C ILE A 146 -19.97 11.96 -5.99
N VAL A 147 -19.63 12.37 -4.77
CA VAL A 147 -19.99 13.65 -4.17
C VAL A 147 -19.01 14.74 -4.59
N ARG A 148 -17.71 14.41 -4.63
CA ARG A 148 -16.64 15.32 -5.03
C ARG A 148 -15.55 14.53 -5.76
N ARG A 149 -14.95 15.17 -6.75
CA ARG A 149 -13.77 14.67 -7.47
C ARG A 149 -12.77 15.79 -7.61
N THR A 150 -11.51 15.50 -7.34
CA THR A 150 -10.37 16.37 -7.62
C THR A 150 -9.34 15.54 -8.37
N MET A 151 -8.80 16.07 -9.47
CA MET A 151 -7.81 15.36 -10.27
C MET A 151 -6.41 15.72 -9.80
N GLY A 152 -5.59 14.69 -9.63
CA GLY A 152 -4.17 14.81 -9.38
C GLY A 152 -3.45 15.44 -10.56
N VAL A 153 -2.23 15.90 -10.31
CA VAL A 153 -1.37 16.43 -11.36
C VAL A 153 -0.37 15.35 -11.73
N GLU A 154 -0.58 14.71 -12.88
CA GLU A 154 0.41 13.81 -13.45
C GLU A 154 1.56 14.65 -14.02
N LYS A 155 2.77 14.49 -13.48
CA LYS A 155 3.97 14.92 -14.21
C LYS A 155 4.24 13.89 -15.28
N ASP A 156 3.60 14.09 -16.42
CA ASP A 156 3.87 13.32 -17.62
C ASP A 156 5.33 13.54 -18.06
N PRO A 157 6.20 12.51 -18.07
CA PRO A 157 7.54 12.65 -18.63
C PRO A 157 7.55 12.75 -20.16
N TYR A 158 6.42 12.56 -20.84
CA TYR A 158 6.29 12.44 -22.30
C TYR A 158 5.18 13.30 -22.95
N GLY A 159 4.41 14.08 -22.20
CA GLY A 159 3.49 15.12 -22.72
C GLY A 159 2.31 14.63 -23.58
N LEU A 160 1.76 13.45 -23.31
CA LEU A 160 0.63 12.83 -23.99
C LEU A 160 -0.59 12.61 -23.08
N ARG A 161 -1.13 13.65 -22.43
CA ARG A 161 -2.60 13.75 -22.32
C ARG A 161 -3.14 15.17 -22.13
N ALA A 162 -4.23 15.40 -22.85
CA ALA A 162 -5.01 16.63 -22.89
C ALA A 162 -5.86 16.81 -21.63
N ASP A 163 -5.97 18.08 -21.24
CA ASP A 163 -6.81 18.62 -20.17
C ASP A 163 -8.18 17.91 -20.04
N PRO A 164 -8.50 17.30 -18.88
CA PRO A 164 -9.82 16.70 -18.65
C PRO A 164 -10.96 17.73 -18.59
N GLY A 165 -10.68 19.04 -18.66
CA GLY A 165 -11.65 20.14 -18.65
C GLY A 165 -12.41 20.39 -19.96
N ALA A 166 -12.15 19.65 -21.04
CA ALA A 166 -12.91 19.78 -22.28
C ALA A 166 -14.18 18.89 -22.30
N ARG A 167 -15.19 19.27 -21.49
CA ARG A 167 -16.64 19.18 -21.77
C ARG A 167 -17.48 19.54 -20.55
#